data_AF-A0A0P0N4X6-F1
#
_entry.id   AF-A0A0P0N4X6-F1
#
_cell.length_a   1.000
_cell.length_b   1.000
_cell.length_c   1.000
_cell.angle_alpha   90.00
_cell.angle_beta   90.00
_cell.angle_gamma   90.00
#
_symmetry.space_group_name_H-M   'P 1'
#
loop_
_entity.id
_entity.type
_entity.pdbx_description
1 polymer ?
#
loop_
_entity_poly.entity_id
_entity_poly.type
_entity_poly.pdbx_seq_one_letter_code
_entity_poly.pdbx_strand_id
1 'polypeptide(L)'
;MAAIPEEVRGLAARVLEVIDHEEEQFSGTRTLRGHSLLVAYYASAIAARLGLNPVAYYLAGLFHDYGKLEARARGLDEEEYTVTAARELLKRLGAPEEIVEAVTGVLSRGTTNDPVLGDADVLSKLGLRGLAEFVAKWTARGSDLVGMLVEGLPRELTVARNVDQYLCTMAAKELAQPLARETLEVYKRLLEEAEEALGLGLRLVEESIEGVIAVFVTLDRCPNCLRGGLEKRLEPRRGRVCRGYKLVHRCPSCGWVASGGVCLPRRQCSGLGSSRSLCPSCQD
;
A
#
# COMPACT_ATOMS: atom_id res chain seq x y z
N MET A 1 -6.93 12.30 -17.31
CA MET A 1 -6.80 12.63 -15.88
C MET A 1 -7.58 13.91 -15.63
N ALA A 2 -8.45 13.96 -14.62
CA ALA A 2 -9.08 15.22 -14.26
C ALA A 2 -8.01 16.18 -13.73
N ALA A 3 -7.94 17.40 -14.27
CA ALA A 3 -7.02 18.40 -13.75
C ALA A 3 -7.47 18.80 -12.34
N ILE A 4 -6.61 18.60 -11.33
CA ILE A 4 -6.85 19.15 -10.00
C ILE A 4 -6.78 20.68 -10.09
N PRO A 5 -7.81 21.42 -9.65
CA PRO A 5 -7.81 22.89 -9.68
C PRO A 5 -6.64 23.49 -8.89
N GLU A 6 -6.16 24.65 -9.30
CA GLU A 6 -4.99 25.30 -8.68
C GLU A 6 -5.21 25.58 -7.18
N GLU A 7 -6.41 26.04 -6.81
CA GLU A 7 -6.81 26.28 -5.42
C GLU A 7 -6.70 25.00 -4.56
N VAL A 8 -7.09 23.86 -5.12
CA VAL A 8 -6.98 22.55 -4.47
C VAL A 8 -5.51 22.13 -4.35
N ARG A 9 -4.66 22.45 -5.33
CA ARG A 9 -3.21 22.19 -5.24
C ARG A 9 -2.57 23.02 -4.14
N GLY A 10 -2.96 24.29 -4.01
CA GLY A 10 -2.49 25.16 -2.93
C GLY A 10 -2.90 24.63 -1.55
N LEU A 11 -4.13 24.14 -1.40
CA LEU A 11 -4.58 23.47 -0.18
C LEU A 11 -3.79 22.16 0.07
N ALA A 12 -3.64 21.32 -0.94
CA ALA A 12 -2.92 20.06 -0.86
C ALA A 12 -1.45 20.23 -0.46
N ALA A 13 -0.77 21.27 -0.96
CA ALA A 13 0.60 21.59 -0.57
C ALA A 13 0.71 21.85 0.94
N ARG A 14 -0.20 22.67 1.50
CA ARG A 14 -0.25 22.94 2.94
C ARG A 14 -0.62 21.71 3.78
N VAL A 15 -1.50 20.85 3.26
CA VAL A 15 -1.82 19.56 3.91
C VAL A 15 -0.58 18.67 3.98
N LEU A 16 0.17 18.56 2.88
CA LEU A 16 1.37 17.73 2.83
C LEU A 16 2.49 18.22 3.75
N GLU A 17 2.65 19.53 3.92
CA GLU A 17 3.59 20.10 4.90
C GLU A 17 3.27 19.64 6.33
N VAL A 18 1.99 19.59 6.68
CA VAL A 18 1.55 19.11 8.00
C VAL A 18 1.76 17.59 8.12
N ILE A 19 1.42 16.82 7.09
CA ILE A 19 1.62 15.36 7.08
C ILE A 19 3.11 15.03 7.28
N ASP A 20 4.02 15.68 6.56
CA ASP A 20 5.47 15.46 6.69
C ASP A 20 5.96 15.76 8.10
N HIS A 21 5.57 16.93 8.63
CA HIS A 21 6.02 17.38 9.93
C HIS A 21 5.53 16.46 11.05
N GLU A 22 4.26 16.04 11.02
CA GLU A 22 3.71 15.15 12.03
C GLU A 22 4.26 13.72 11.88
N GLU A 23 4.43 13.20 10.67
CA GLU A 23 5.07 11.89 10.46
C GLU A 23 6.49 11.85 11.05
N GLU A 24 7.29 12.88 10.79
CA GLU A 24 8.65 12.97 11.29
C GLU A 24 8.68 13.01 12.82
N GLN A 25 7.76 13.76 13.45
CA GLN A 25 7.64 13.81 14.90
C GLN A 25 7.30 12.45 15.52
N PHE A 26 6.42 11.67 14.88
CA PHE A 26 5.98 10.38 15.43
C PHE A 26 6.88 9.19 15.07
N SER A 27 7.49 9.20 13.88
CA SER A 27 8.23 8.05 13.33
C SER A 27 9.72 8.29 13.17
N GLY A 28 10.18 9.54 13.17
CA GLY A 28 11.55 9.91 12.78
C GLY A 28 11.83 9.76 11.28
N THR A 29 10.81 9.54 10.45
CA THR A 29 10.93 9.31 9.01
C THR A 29 9.97 10.21 8.21
N ARG A 30 10.22 10.36 6.90
CA ARG A 30 9.39 11.13 5.96
C ARG A 30 9.04 10.29 4.74
N THR A 31 8.25 9.25 4.94
CA THR A 31 7.91 8.24 3.91
C THR A 31 6.45 8.29 3.48
N LEU A 32 5.57 8.96 4.24
CA LEU A 32 4.15 9.06 3.93
C LEU A 32 3.87 10.03 2.80
N ARG A 33 4.62 11.13 2.64
CA ARG A 33 4.33 12.12 1.58
C ARG A 33 4.31 11.53 0.18
N GLY A 34 5.35 10.78 -0.18
CA GLY A 34 5.47 10.14 -1.49
C GLY A 34 4.31 9.17 -1.73
N HIS A 35 4.09 8.27 -0.78
CA HIS A 35 2.96 7.34 -0.77
C HIS A 35 1.60 8.06 -0.89
N SER A 36 1.31 9.03 -0.03
CA SER A 36 0.06 9.83 -0.04
C SER A 36 -0.18 10.53 -1.37
N LEU A 37 0.85 11.09 -2.01
CA LEU A 37 0.75 11.69 -3.34
C LEU A 37 0.38 10.67 -4.41
N LEU A 38 0.98 9.48 -4.38
CA LEU A 38 0.66 8.40 -5.32
C LEU A 38 -0.78 7.90 -5.11
N VAL A 39 -1.21 7.71 -3.86
CA VAL A 39 -2.60 7.33 -3.55
C VAL A 39 -3.58 8.41 -4.02
N ALA A 40 -3.32 9.68 -3.74
CA ALA A 40 -4.14 10.80 -4.21
C ALA A 40 -4.26 10.84 -5.74
N TYR A 41 -3.14 10.62 -6.44
CA TYR A 41 -3.12 10.54 -7.90
C TYR A 41 -4.03 9.43 -8.42
N TYR A 42 -3.88 8.20 -7.92
CA TYR A 42 -4.66 7.07 -8.39
C TYR A 42 -6.14 7.18 -7.98
N ALA A 43 -6.43 7.63 -6.77
CA ALA A 43 -7.80 7.81 -6.28
C ALA A 43 -8.56 8.81 -7.15
N SER A 44 -7.94 9.95 -7.48
CA SER A 44 -8.52 10.94 -8.39
C SER A 44 -8.72 10.39 -9.80
N ALA A 45 -7.73 9.66 -10.33
CA ALA A 45 -7.80 9.08 -11.66
C ALA A 45 -8.93 8.04 -11.77
N ILE A 46 -9.08 7.16 -10.77
CA ILE A 46 -10.16 6.17 -10.72
C ILE A 46 -11.51 6.88 -10.57
N ALA A 47 -11.63 7.82 -9.62
CA ALA A 47 -12.86 8.57 -9.38
C ALA A 47 -13.38 9.27 -10.64
N ALA A 48 -12.49 9.91 -11.41
CA ALA A 48 -12.84 10.55 -12.66
C ALA A 48 -13.40 9.57 -13.71
N ARG A 49 -12.87 8.34 -13.78
CA ARG A 49 -13.36 7.30 -14.69
C ARG A 49 -14.70 6.72 -14.27
N LEU A 50 -15.05 6.85 -12.99
CA LEU A 50 -16.32 6.38 -12.43
C LEU A 50 -17.38 7.49 -12.32
N GLY A 51 -17.11 8.71 -12.79
CA GLY A 51 -18.03 9.84 -12.67
C GLY A 51 -18.20 10.35 -11.24
N LEU A 52 -17.27 10.03 -10.33
CA LEU A 52 -17.25 10.49 -8.95
C LEU A 52 -16.46 11.79 -8.81
N ASN A 53 -16.57 12.48 -7.67
CA ASN A 53 -15.84 13.73 -7.40
C ASN A 53 -14.31 13.49 -7.30
N PRO A 54 -13.51 13.88 -8.32
CA PRO A 54 -12.08 13.56 -8.32
C PRO A 54 -11.26 14.40 -7.33
N VAL A 55 -11.77 15.57 -6.93
CA VAL A 55 -11.14 16.46 -5.93
C VAL A 55 -11.27 15.86 -4.53
N ALA A 56 -12.46 15.37 -4.18
CA ALA A 56 -12.69 14.72 -2.90
C ALA A 56 -11.79 13.48 -2.73
N TYR A 57 -11.71 12.64 -3.76
CA TYR A 57 -10.85 11.45 -3.75
C TYR A 57 -9.35 11.78 -3.77
N TYR A 58 -8.94 12.86 -4.45
CA TYR A 58 -7.56 13.33 -4.41
C TYR A 58 -7.14 13.68 -2.98
N LEU A 59 -7.92 14.54 -2.31
CA LEU A 59 -7.64 14.96 -0.94
C LEU A 59 -7.77 13.79 0.05
N ALA A 60 -8.78 12.93 -0.09
CA ALA A 60 -8.91 11.73 0.74
C ALA A 60 -7.71 10.79 0.59
N GLY A 61 -7.15 10.67 -0.62
CA GLY A 61 -5.91 9.92 -0.85
C GLY A 61 -4.70 10.48 -0.11
N LEU A 62 -4.59 11.81 0.01
CA LEU A 62 -3.53 12.43 0.83
C LEU A 62 -3.66 12.07 2.30
N PHE A 63 -4.90 12.06 2.79
CA PHE A 63 -5.24 11.85 4.20
C PHE A 63 -5.35 10.39 4.63
N HIS A 64 -5.37 9.42 3.72
CA HIS A 64 -5.84 8.07 4.06
C HIS A 64 -5.05 7.36 5.17
N ASP A 65 -3.78 7.74 5.41
CA ASP A 65 -2.94 7.24 6.49
C ASP A 65 -2.57 8.32 7.55
N TYR A 66 -3.13 9.53 7.41
CA TYR A 66 -2.88 10.66 8.30
C TYR A 66 -3.37 10.36 9.72
N GLY A 67 -2.54 10.64 10.72
CA GLY A 67 -2.88 10.42 12.13
C GLY A 67 -2.89 8.96 12.59
N LYS A 68 -2.75 7.96 11.71
CA LYS A 68 -2.81 6.54 12.10
C LYS A 68 -1.70 6.12 13.07
N LEU A 69 -0.50 6.70 12.95
CA LEU A 69 0.59 6.43 13.89
C LEU A 69 0.26 6.94 15.30
N GLU A 70 -0.28 8.15 15.39
CA GLU A 70 -0.72 8.74 16.66
C GLU A 70 -1.88 7.93 17.25
N ALA A 71 -2.90 7.61 16.44
CA ALA A 71 -4.04 6.81 16.87
C ALA A 71 -3.60 5.48 17.48
N ARG A 72 -2.65 4.78 16.84
CA ARG A 72 -2.05 3.54 17.37
C ARG A 72 -1.35 3.74 18.69
N ALA A 73 -0.55 4.80 18.82
CA ALA A 73 0.16 5.11 20.06
C ALA A 73 -0.80 5.40 21.22
N ARG A 74 -2.00 5.93 20.92
CA ARG A 74 -3.05 6.27 21.88
C ARG A 74 -4.10 5.16 22.07
N GLY A 75 -4.02 4.07 21.31
CA GLY A 75 -4.99 2.97 21.36
C GLY A 75 -6.38 3.33 20.83
N LEU A 76 -6.46 4.31 19.92
CA LEU A 76 -7.70 4.76 19.28
C LEU A 76 -7.99 4.00 17.99
N ASP A 77 -9.22 4.10 17.50
CA ASP A 77 -9.57 3.61 16.17
C ASP A 77 -8.89 4.48 15.09
N GLU A 78 -8.11 3.83 14.22
CA GLU A 78 -7.29 4.52 13.21
C GLU A 78 -8.12 5.26 12.18
N GLU A 79 -9.26 4.69 11.75
CA GLU A 79 -10.07 5.26 10.68
C GLU A 79 -10.93 6.41 11.22
N GLU A 80 -11.55 6.25 12.40
CA GLU A 80 -12.29 7.32 13.08
C GLU A 80 -11.38 8.53 13.41
N TYR A 81 -10.16 8.25 13.89
CA TYR A 81 -9.18 9.29 14.16
C TYR A 81 -8.75 10.01 12.87
N THR A 82 -8.49 9.27 11.78
CA THR A 82 -8.12 9.85 10.48
C THR A 82 -9.18 10.83 9.99
N VAL A 83 -10.46 10.47 10.09
CA VAL A 83 -11.58 11.34 9.69
C VAL A 83 -11.62 12.62 10.51
N THR A 84 -11.48 12.50 11.83
CA THR A 84 -11.52 13.64 12.76
C THR A 84 -10.35 14.59 12.52
N ALA A 85 -9.14 14.04 12.44
CA ALA A 85 -7.92 14.82 12.21
C ALA A 85 -7.93 15.52 10.83
N ALA A 86 -8.38 14.83 9.77
CA ALA A 86 -8.51 15.43 8.44
C ALA A 86 -9.54 16.58 8.43
N ARG A 87 -10.68 16.41 9.11
CA ARG A 87 -11.71 17.44 9.24
C ARG A 87 -11.16 18.69 9.92
N GLU A 88 -10.51 18.52 11.07
CA GLU A 88 -9.92 19.63 11.82
C GLU A 88 -8.84 20.35 11.01
N LEU A 89 -7.95 19.60 10.34
CA LEU A 89 -6.90 20.19 9.53
C LEU A 89 -7.47 20.99 8.35
N LEU A 90 -8.43 20.43 7.61
CA LEU A 90 -9.04 21.11 6.47
C LEU A 90 -9.75 22.40 6.91
N LYS A 91 -10.49 22.38 8.02
CA LYS A 91 -11.13 23.58 8.58
C LYS A 91 -10.10 24.63 9.01
N ARG A 92 -9.02 24.20 9.68
CA ARG A 92 -7.91 25.07 10.09
C ARG A 92 -7.22 25.73 8.88
N LEU A 93 -7.13 25.03 7.76
CA LEU A 93 -6.55 25.53 6.50
C LEU A 93 -7.53 26.33 5.64
N GLY A 94 -8.74 26.60 6.13
CA GLY A 94 -9.75 27.41 5.46
C GLY A 94 -10.43 26.74 4.26
N ALA A 95 -10.48 25.40 4.23
CA ALA A 95 -11.18 24.68 3.18
C ALA A 95 -12.70 24.95 3.25
N PRO A 96 -13.40 25.09 2.11
CA PRO A 96 -14.86 25.18 2.07
C PRO A 96 -15.53 23.97 2.73
N GLU A 97 -16.64 24.17 3.44
CA GLU A 97 -17.34 23.10 4.17
C GLU A 97 -17.76 21.95 3.23
N GLU A 98 -18.16 22.25 1.99
CA GLU A 98 -18.47 21.23 0.98
C GLU A 98 -17.29 20.29 0.70
N ILE A 99 -16.06 20.83 0.63
CA ILE A 99 -14.85 20.02 0.46
C ILE A 99 -14.59 19.18 1.72
N VAL A 100 -14.75 19.78 2.90
CA VAL A 100 -14.57 19.07 4.18
C VAL A 100 -15.52 17.88 4.27
N GLU A 101 -16.81 18.07 3.98
CA GLU A 101 -17.80 16.99 4.02
C GLU A 101 -17.54 15.93 2.94
N ALA A 102 -17.20 16.34 1.71
CA ALA A 102 -16.91 15.40 0.65
C ALA A 102 -15.69 14.51 0.96
N VAL A 103 -14.61 15.10 1.49
CA VAL A 103 -13.39 14.36 1.85
C VAL A 103 -13.63 13.44 3.03
N THR A 104 -14.23 13.94 4.11
CA THR A 104 -14.50 13.14 5.32
C THR A 104 -15.53 12.04 5.05
N GLY A 105 -16.48 12.27 4.15
CA GLY A 105 -17.40 11.24 3.68
C GLY A 105 -16.72 10.10 2.92
N VAL A 106 -15.62 10.37 2.19
CA VAL A 106 -14.78 9.31 1.60
C VAL A 106 -13.97 8.60 2.67
N LEU A 107 -13.30 9.35 3.55
CA LEU A 107 -12.44 8.79 4.60
C LEU A 107 -13.21 7.91 5.60
N SER A 108 -14.46 8.24 5.91
CA SER A 108 -15.29 7.46 6.85
C SER A 108 -15.59 6.04 6.38
N ARG A 109 -15.48 5.77 5.07
CA ARG A 109 -15.56 4.41 4.52
C ARG A 109 -14.25 3.64 4.67
N GLY A 110 -13.12 4.35 4.73
CA GLY A 110 -11.77 3.79 4.84
C GLY A 110 -11.32 3.02 3.60
N THR A 111 -10.04 2.65 3.52
CA THR A 111 -9.47 1.89 2.38
C THR A 111 -10.03 0.47 2.26
N THR A 112 -10.63 -0.06 3.34
CA THR A 112 -11.21 -1.41 3.35
C THR A 112 -12.57 -1.44 2.65
N ASN A 113 -13.42 -0.44 2.86
CA ASN A 113 -14.79 -0.43 2.33
C ASN A 113 -14.97 0.53 1.15
N ASP A 114 -14.09 1.51 0.96
CA ASP A 114 -14.10 2.35 -0.23
C ASP A 114 -13.28 1.70 -1.36
N PRO A 115 -13.91 1.25 -2.44
CA PRO A 115 -13.21 0.54 -3.52
C PRO A 115 -12.24 1.45 -4.28
N VAL A 116 -12.49 2.75 -4.38
CA VAL A 116 -11.62 3.68 -5.09
C VAL A 116 -10.37 3.96 -4.27
N LEU A 117 -10.54 4.29 -2.99
CA LEU A 117 -9.42 4.60 -2.10
C LEU A 117 -8.55 3.37 -1.85
N GLY A 118 -9.17 2.20 -1.63
CA GLY A 118 -8.44 0.95 -1.46
C GLY A 118 -7.72 0.50 -2.74
N ASP A 119 -8.30 0.72 -3.92
CA ASP A 119 -7.63 0.42 -5.19
C ASP A 119 -6.44 1.34 -5.43
N ALA A 120 -6.58 2.61 -5.08
CA ALA A 120 -5.50 3.59 -5.17
C ALA A 120 -4.32 3.25 -4.25
N ASP A 121 -4.58 2.80 -3.02
CA ASP A 121 -3.54 2.30 -2.09
C ASP A 121 -2.83 1.05 -2.62
N VAL A 122 -3.52 0.18 -3.36
CA VAL A 122 -2.87 -0.96 -4.02
C VAL A 122 -2.03 -0.51 -5.20
N LEU A 123 -2.55 0.38 -6.04
CA LEU A 123 -1.84 0.88 -7.23
C LEU A 123 -0.57 1.65 -6.89
N SER A 124 -0.54 2.38 -5.76
CA SER A 124 0.64 3.15 -5.34
C SER A 124 1.88 2.29 -5.09
N LYS A 125 1.69 0.98 -4.88
CA LYS A 125 2.74 -0.01 -4.64
C LYS A 125 3.30 -0.65 -5.92
N LEU A 126 2.67 -0.41 -7.07
CA LEU A 126 3.06 -1.03 -8.34
C LEU A 126 3.95 -0.12 -9.20
N GLY A 127 4.69 -0.75 -10.10
CA GLY A 127 5.61 -0.14 -11.06
C GLY A 127 6.87 0.42 -10.41
N LEU A 128 7.68 1.12 -11.20
CA LEU A 128 8.95 1.70 -10.75
C LEU A 128 8.79 2.73 -9.61
N ARG A 129 7.66 3.44 -9.57
CA ARG A 129 7.37 4.41 -8.49
C ARG A 129 7.11 3.69 -7.17
N GLY A 130 6.30 2.64 -7.20
CA GLY A 130 6.06 1.79 -6.03
C GLY A 130 7.35 1.12 -5.53
N LEU A 131 8.24 0.68 -6.43
CA LEU A 131 9.58 0.20 -6.08
C LEU A 131 10.41 1.27 -5.35
N ALA A 132 10.44 2.50 -5.85
CA ALA A 132 11.22 3.57 -5.23
C ALA A 132 10.74 3.88 -3.80
N GLU A 133 9.42 3.99 -3.61
CA GLU A 133 8.81 4.19 -2.29
C GLU A 133 9.04 2.99 -1.35
N PHE A 134 8.99 1.77 -1.89
CA PHE A 134 9.33 0.56 -1.15
C PHE A 134 10.77 0.63 -0.62
N VAL A 135 11.75 0.93 -1.47
CA VAL A 135 13.16 1.06 -1.06
C VAL A 135 13.31 2.16 -0.01
N ALA A 136 12.77 3.36 -0.27
CA ALA A 136 12.83 4.48 0.67
C ALA A 136 12.29 4.12 2.05
N LYS A 137 11.12 3.46 2.09
CA LYS A 137 10.48 3.00 3.33
C LYS A 137 11.30 1.98 4.11
N TRP A 138 11.90 1.00 3.43
CA TRP A 138 12.70 -0.04 4.11
C TRP A 138 14.05 0.51 4.58
N THR A 139 14.68 1.39 3.80
CA THR A 139 15.89 2.10 4.21
C THR A 139 15.62 3.00 5.43
N ALA A 140 14.52 3.74 5.44
CA ALA A 140 14.15 4.59 6.58
C ALA A 140 13.89 3.78 7.87
N ARG A 141 13.57 2.49 7.75
CA ARG A 141 13.42 1.56 8.88
C ARG A 141 14.74 0.92 9.34
N GLY A 142 15.86 1.31 8.73
CA GLY A 142 17.19 0.76 9.03
C GLY A 142 17.38 -0.69 8.56
N SER A 143 16.57 -1.14 7.59
CA SER A 143 16.72 -2.50 7.03
C SER A 143 17.84 -2.55 6.00
N ASP A 144 18.61 -3.64 6.01
CA ASP A 144 19.57 -3.96 4.96
C ASP A 144 18.88 -4.57 3.72
N LEU A 145 19.68 -4.87 2.70
CA LEU A 145 19.19 -5.48 1.45
C LEU A 145 18.50 -6.83 1.71
N VAL A 146 19.07 -7.68 2.58
CA VAL A 146 18.51 -9.02 2.85
C VAL A 146 17.18 -8.90 3.58
N GLY A 147 17.08 -8.05 4.60
CA GLY A 147 15.84 -7.78 5.32
C GLY A 147 14.77 -7.22 4.38
N MET A 148 15.11 -6.25 3.53
CA MET A 148 14.18 -5.71 2.54
C MET A 148 13.65 -6.79 1.58
N LEU A 149 14.54 -7.65 1.04
CA LEU A 149 14.16 -8.72 0.12
C LEU A 149 13.36 -9.83 0.80
N VAL A 150 13.78 -10.28 1.98
CA VAL A 150 13.15 -11.43 2.65
C VAL A 150 11.85 -11.02 3.33
N GLU A 151 11.83 -9.87 4.00
CA GLU A 151 10.69 -9.47 4.83
C GLU A 151 9.67 -8.61 4.07
N GLY A 152 10.15 -7.72 3.21
CA GLY A 152 9.32 -6.74 2.51
C GLY A 152 8.77 -7.21 1.19
N LEU A 153 9.65 -7.73 0.33
CA LEU A 153 9.31 -8.05 -1.05
C LEU A 153 8.12 -9.03 -1.23
N PRO A 154 7.92 -10.05 -0.37
CA PRO A 154 6.82 -11.01 -0.52
C PRO A 154 5.45 -10.35 -0.68
N ARG A 155 5.21 -9.25 0.05
CA ARG A 155 3.95 -8.52 -0.02
C ARG A 155 3.74 -7.88 -1.40
N GLU A 156 4.75 -7.18 -1.89
CA GLU A 156 4.64 -6.41 -3.14
C GLU A 156 4.48 -7.36 -4.33
N LEU A 157 5.27 -8.43 -4.37
CA LEU A 157 5.17 -9.46 -5.42
C LEU A 157 3.83 -10.20 -5.37
N THR A 158 3.33 -10.53 -4.18
CA THR A 158 2.02 -11.19 -4.05
C THR A 158 0.89 -10.31 -4.58
N VAL A 159 0.92 -9.01 -4.29
CA VAL A 159 -0.08 -8.06 -4.81
C VAL A 159 0.02 -7.97 -6.33
N ALA A 160 1.23 -7.76 -6.88
CA ALA A 160 1.46 -7.66 -8.31
C ALA A 160 1.05 -8.94 -9.06
N ARG A 161 1.26 -10.11 -8.46
CA ARG A 161 0.89 -11.41 -9.05
C ARG A 161 -0.61 -11.65 -9.10
N ASN A 162 -1.40 -10.96 -8.27
CA ASN A 162 -2.82 -11.24 -8.06
C ASN A 162 -3.71 -9.99 -8.20
N VAL A 163 -3.32 -8.99 -9.00
CA VAL A 163 -4.02 -7.70 -9.08
C VAL A 163 -5.54 -7.81 -9.27
N ASP A 164 -6.03 -8.80 -10.01
CA ASP A 164 -7.47 -9.02 -10.22
C ASP A 164 -8.24 -9.38 -8.94
N GLN A 165 -7.56 -9.97 -7.96
CA GLN A 165 -8.12 -10.33 -6.64
C GLN A 165 -7.94 -9.20 -5.62
N TYR A 166 -6.96 -8.31 -5.82
CA TYR A 166 -6.69 -7.21 -4.91
C TYR A 166 -7.39 -5.92 -5.31
N LEU A 167 -7.84 -5.77 -6.56
CA LEU A 167 -8.50 -4.57 -7.06
C LEU A 167 -9.98 -4.79 -7.30
N CYS A 168 -10.81 -3.81 -6.96
CA CYS A 168 -12.25 -3.90 -7.08
C CYS A 168 -12.78 -3.29 -8.38
N THR A 169 -12.29 -2.11 -8.77
CA THR A 169 -12.81 -1.35 -9.90
C THR A 169 -12.14 -1.79 -11.22
N MET A 170 -12.91 -1.83 -12.30
CA MET A 170 -12.34 -2.08 -13.64
C MET A 170 -11.32 -1.01 -14.04
N ALA A 171 -11.59 0.24 -13.66
CA ALA A 171 -10.68 1.36 -13.87
C ALA A 171 -9.29 1.10 -13.24
N ALA A 172 -9.25 0.56 -12.01
CA ALA A 172 -7.98 0.22 -11.37
C ALA A 172 -7.33 -1.02 -11.97
N LYS A 173 -8.10 -2.06 -12.29
CA LYS A 173 -7.57 -3.28 -12.93
C LYS A 173 -6.84 -2.96 -14.23
N GLU A 174 -7.44 -2.15 -15.08
CA GLU A 174 -6.82 -1.72 -16.35
C GLU A 174 -5.52 -0.93 -16.14
N LEU A 175 -5.49 -0.04 -15.15
CA LEU A 175 -4.27 0.70 -14.79
C LEU A 175 -3.18 -0.23 -14.23
N ALA A 176 -3.58 -1.27 -13.50
CA ALA A 176 -2.66 -2.17 -12.80
C ALA A 176 -1.95 -3.14 -13.74
N GLN A 177 -2.57 -3.61 -14.82
CA GLN A 177 -2.00 -4.64 -15.70
C GLN A 177 -0.56 -4.33 -16.16
N PRO A 178 -0.25 -3.17 -16.78
CA PRO A 178 1.12 -2.86 -17.16
C PRO A 178 2.05 -2.66 -15.96
N LEU A 179 1.57 -2.04 -14.88
CA LEU A 179 2.37 -1.76 -13.67
C LEU A 179 2.73 -3.05 -12.93
N ALA A 180 1.83 -4.01 -12.86
CA ALA A 180 2.04 -5.30 -12.23
C ALA A 180 3.11 -6.11 -12.96
N ARG A 181 3.06 -6.12 -14.30
CA ARG A 181 4.10 -6.77 -15.12
C ARG A 181 5.47 -6.14 -14.85
N GLU A 182 5.55 -4.81 -14.89
CA GLU A 182 6.79 -4.07 -14.59
C GLU A 182 7.31 -4.37 -13.18
N THR A 183 6.40 -4.43 -12.19
CA THR A 183 6.73 -4.77 -10.79
C THR A 183 7.38 -6.14 -10.69
N LEU A 184 6.77 -7.16 -11.31
CA LEU A 184 7.28 -8.53 -11.27
C LEU A 184 8.65 -8.63 -11.96
N GLU A 185 8.83 -7.95 -13.08
CA GLU A 185 10.09 -7.96 -13.83
C GLU A 185 11.23 -7.30 -13.05
N VAL A 186 11.01 -6.08 -12.53
CA VAL A 186 12.07 -5.32 -11.86
C VAL A 186 12.49 -5.98 -10.55
N TYR A 187 11.56 -6.50 -9.76
CA TYR A 187 11.88 -7.16 -8.50
C TYR A 187 12.54 -8.53 -8.72
N LYS A 188 12.17 -9.26 -9.78
CA LYS A 188 12.86 -10.49 -10.17
C LYS A 188 14.32 -10.18 -10.51
N ARG A 189 14.57 -9.15 -11.32
CA ARG A 189 15.94 -8.72 -11.65
C ARG A 189 16.73 -8.28 -10.43
N LEU A 190 16.12 -7.49 -9.53
CA LEU A 190 16.75 -7.10 -8.27
C LEU A 190 17.15 -8.31 -7.42
N LEU A 191 16.30 -9.33 -7.34
CA LEU A 191 16.60 -10.55 -6.59
C LEU A 191 17.73 -11.36 -7.25
N GLU A 192 17.74 -11.46 -8.58
CA GLU A 192 18.79 -12.14 -9.35
C GLU A 192 20.16 -11.46 -9.16
N GLU A 193 20.22 -10.14 -9.26
CA GLU A 193 21.45 -9.36 -9.02
C GLU A 193 21.92 -9.48 -7.56
N ALA A 194 20.98 -9.45 -6.60
CA ALA A 194 21.30 -9.65 -5.19
C ALA A 194 21.83 -11.07 -4.92
N GLU A 195 21.28 -12.10 -5.57
CA GLU A 195 21.80 -13.46 -5.45
C GLU A 195 23.20 -13.60 -6.03
N GLU A 196 23.45 -13.02 -7.20
CA GLU A 196 24.78 -13.03 -7.82
C GLU A 196 25.83 -12.38 -6.90
N ALA A 197 25.48 -11.28 -6.25
CA ALA A 197 26.38 -10.56 -5.35
C ALA A 197 26.57 -11.24 -3.99
N LEU A 198 25.53 -11.86 -3.43
CA LEU A 198 25.52 -12.34 -2.05
C LEU A 198 25.73 -13.86 -1.92
N GLY A 199 25.37 -14.65 -2.94
CA GLY A 199 25.51 -16.11 -2.96
C GLY A 199 24.76 -16.82 -1.82
N LEU A 200 23.59 -16.31 -1.42
CA LEU A 200 22.82 -16.81 -0.27
C LEU A 200 21.77 -17.87 -0.65
N GLY A 201 21.60 -18.17 -1.94
CA GLY A 201 20.53 -19.03 -2.46
C GLY A 201 19.17 -18.33 -2.47
N LEU A 202 19.16 -17.01 -2.69
CA LEU A 202 17.96 -16.18 -2.80
C LEU A 202 17.10 -16.61 -3.99
N ARG A 203 15.85 -17.00 -3.72
CA ARG A 203 14.90 -17.48 -4.74
C ARG A 203 13.47 -17.08 -4.42
N LEU A 204 12.66 -16.89 -5.46
CA LEU A 204 11.22 -16.78 -5.32
C LEU A 204 10.59 -18.17 -5.17
N VAL A 205 9.61 -18.26 -4.28
CA VAL A 205 8.76 -19.45 -4.13
C VAL A 205 7.31 -18.97 -4.21
N GLU A 206 6.52 -19.60 -5.07
CA GLU A 206 5.09 -19.36 -5.19
C GLU A 206 4.31 -20.48 -4.49
N GLU A 207 3.32 -20.11 -3.68
CA GLU A 207 2.41 -21.03 -3.00
C GLU A 207 0.96 -20.65 -3.33
N SER A 208 0.13 -21.63 -3.67
CA SER A 208 -1.30 -21.39 -3.87
C SER A 208 -2.04 -21.48 -2.55
N ILE A 209 -2.53 -20.34 -2.05
CA ILE A 209 -3.18 -20.21 -0.75
C ILE A 209 -4.55 -19.56 -0.96
N GLU A 210 -5.62 -20.33 -0.76
CA GLU A 210 -7.00 -19.82 -0.89
C GLU A 210 -7.27 -19.12 -2.25
N GLY A 211 -6.66 -19.63 -3.32
CA GLY A 211 -6.78 -19.06 -4.67
C GLY A 211 -5.84 -17.89 -4.97
N VAL A 212 -5.07 -17.41 -3.99
CA VAL A 212 -4.03 -16.40 -4.16
C VAL A 212 -2.69 -17.10 -4.43
N ILE A 213 -1.95 -16.63 -5.43
CA ILE A 213 -0.56 -17.02 -5.65
C ILE A 213 0.32 -16.18 -4.71
N ALA A 214 0.58 -16.69 -3.51
CA ALA A 214 1.46 -16.06 -2.54
C ALA A 214 2.92 -16.22 -2.95
N VAL A 215 3.63 -15.10 -3.11
CA VAL A 215 5.04 -15.08 -3.49
C VAL A 215 5.90 -14.80 -2.25
N PHE A 216 6.86 -15.66 -1.98
CA PHE A 216 7.83 -15.51 -0.90
C PHE A 216 9.26 -15.47 -1.43
N VAL A 217 10.16 -14.86 -0.67
CA VAL A 217 11.61 -14.95 -0.90
C VAL A 217 12.17 -15.97 0.08
N THR A 218 12.96 -16.91 -0.43
CA THR A 218 13.68 -17.91 0.37
C THR A 218 15.18 -17.76 0.18
N LEU A 219 15.95 -18.28 1.13
CA LEU A 219 17.41 -18.30 1.12
C LEU A 219 17.88 -19.68 1.60
N ASP A 220 19.05 -20.12 1.16
CA ASP A 220 19.63 -21.43 1.53
C ASP A 220 20.77 -21.32 2.54
N ARG A 221 21.43 -20.15 2.60
CA ARG A 221 22.52 -19.85 3.54
C ARG A 221 22.17 -18.70 4.44
N CYS A 222 22.53 -18.80 5.71
CA CYS A 222 22.31 -17.75 6.69
C CYS A 222 23.10 -16.48 6.32
N PRO A 223 22.48 -15.29 6.26
CA PRO A 223 23.21 -14.05 5.96
C PRO A 223 24.23 -13.69 7.06
N ASN A 224 23.98 -14.10 8.31
CA ASN A 224 24.89 -13.82 9.43
C ASN A 224 26.13 -14.73 9.48
N CYS A 225 25.96 -16.05 9.37
CA CYS A 225 27.07 -17.01 9.54
C CYS A 225 27.45 -17.80 8.27
N LEU A 226 26.77 -17.54 7.14
CA LEU A 226 27.00 -18.12 5.81
C LEU A 226 26.82 -19.65 5.70
N ARG A 227 26.41 -20.31 6.79
CA ARG A 227 26.12 -21.75 6.81
C ARG A 227 24.77 -22.07 6.18
N GLY A 228 24.71 -23.20 5.49
CA GLY A 228 23.47 -23.76 4.97
C GLY A 228 22.62 -24.46 6.04
N GLY A 229 21.52 -25.09 5.61
CA GLY A 229 20.64 -25.87 6.50
C GLY A 229 19.67 -25.01 7.30
N LEU A 230 19.16 -23.93 6.70
CA LEU A 230 18.12 -23.10 7.32
C LEU A 230 16.81 -23.89 7.46
N GLU A 231 16.21 -23.83 8.64
CA GLU A 231 14.83 -24.28 8.82
C GLU A 231 13.89 -23.26 8.17
N LYS A 232 12.91 -23.75 7.40
CA LYS A 232 11.93 -22.93 6.69
C LYS A 232 10.53 -23.42 7.04
N ARG A 233 9.66 -22.52 7.53
CA ARG A 233 8.29 -22.88 7.91
C ARG A 233 7.30 -21.84 7.40
N LEU A 234 6.26 -22.32 6.72
CA LEU A 234 5.12 -21.49 6.35
C LEU A 234 4.11 -21.48 7.50
N GLU A 235 3.84 -20.32 8.07
CA GLU A 235 2.98 -20.15 9.23
C GLU A 235 1.80 -19.21 8.93
N PRO A 236 0.58 -19.52 9.39
CA PRO A 236 -0.53 -18.57 9.34
C PRO A 236 -0.20 -17.30 10.15
N ARG A 237 -0.59 -16.16 9.61
CA ARG A 237 -0.48 -14.83 10.23
C ARG A 237 -1.88 -14.23 10.40
N ARG A 238 -2.25 -13.89 11.63
CA ARG A 238 -3.40 -13.03 11.93
C ARG A 238 -2.90 -11.67 12.41
N GLY A 239 -2.83 -10.71 11.50
CA GLY A 239 -2.57 -9.30 11.85
C GLY A 239 -3.87 -8.57 12.22
N ARG A 240 -3.75 -7.40 12.85
CA ARG A 240 -4.88 -6.49 13.11
C ARG A 240 -5.60 -6.12 11.81
N VAL A 241 -4.83 -5.81 10.77
CA VAL A 241 -5.33 -5.32 9.47
C VAL A 241 -5.70 -6.44 8.49
N CYS A 242 -4.95 -7.55 8.47
CA CYS A 242 -5.16 -8.62 7.48
C CYS A 242 -4.92 -10.03 8.04
N ARG A 243 -5.53 -11.02 7.39
CA ARG A 243 -5.14 -12.43 7.50
C ARG A 243 -4.10 -12.74 6.42
N GLY A 244 -3.23 -13.70 6.64
CA GLY A 244 -2.27 -14.14 5.64
C GLY A 244 -1.34 -15.21 6.15
N TYR A 245 -0.16 -15.28 5.56
CA TYR A 245 0.87 -16.27 5.87
C TYR A 245 2.24 -15.60 5.92
N LYS A 246 3.17 -16.19 6.64
CA LYS A 246 4.58 -15.79 6.64
C LYS A 246 5.48 -17.00 6.44
N LEU A 247 6.52 -16.84 5.63
CA LEU A 247 7.61 -17.80 5.54
C LEU A 247 8.67 -17.38 6.57
N VAL A 248 8.93 -18.25 7.54
CA VAL A 248 9.89 -18.03 8.61
C VAL A 248 11.15 -18.83 8.33
N HIS A 249 12.30 -18.16 8.39
CA HIS A 249 13.63 -18.77 8.30
C HIS A 249 14.29 -18.77 9.67
N ARG A 250 14.93 -19.87 10.04
CA ARG A 250 15.73 -19.97 11.27
C ARG A 250 17.06 -20.66 11.01
N CYS A 251 18.16 -20.03 11.43
CA CYS A 251 19.48 -20.65 11.40
C CYS A 251 19.74 -21.39 12.73
N PRO A 252 19.88 -22.73 12.73
CA PRO A 252 20.18 -23.47 13.96
C PRO A 252 21.60 -23.19 14.48
N SER A 253 22.52 -22.73 13.64
CA SER A 253 23.92 -22.50 14.03
C SER A 253 24.16 -21.18 14.77
N CYS A 254 23.51 -20.09 14.38
CA CYS A 254 23.73 -18.76 14.99
C CYS A 254 22.46 -18.10 15.54
N GLY A 255 21.31 -18.77 15.42
CA GLY A 255 20.03 -18.25 15.94
C GLY A 255 19.41 -17.13 15.12
N TRP A 256 19.97 -16.76 13.95
CA TRP A 256 19.36 -15.77 13.07
C TRP A 256 17.95 -16.19 12.64
N VAL A 257 17.03 -15.22 12.63
CA VAL A 257 15.61 -15.39 12.25
C VAL A 257 15.20 -14.22 11.37
N ALA A 258 14.46 -14.51 10.29
CA ALA A 258 13.73 -13.53 9.50
C ALA A 258 12.39 -14.11 9.06
N SER A 259 11.44 -13.24 8.71
CA SER A 259 10.18 -13.72 8.14
C SER A 259 9.53 -12.74 7.18
N GLY A 260 9.15 -13.25 6.01
CA GLY A 260 8.42 -12.51 4.97
C GLY A 260 6.94 -12.82 4.99
N GLY A 261 6.10 -11.80 5.06
CA GLY A 261 4.66 -11.95 5.31
C GLY A 261 3.76 -11.39 4.21
N VAL A 262 2.90 -12.25 3.68
CA VAL A 262 1.83 -11.87 2.73
C VAL A 262 0.51 -11.62 3.46
N CYS A 263 -0.34 -10.76 2.92
CA CYS A 263 -1.75 -10.70 3.29
C CYS A 263 -2.56 -11.46 2.24
N LEU A 264 -3.73 -11.96 2.60
CA LEU A 264 -4.75 -12.38 1.65
C LEU A 264 -5.76 -11.24 1.45
N PRO A 265 -6.36 -11.10 0.26
CA PRO A 265 -7.36 -10.08 0.02
C PRO A 265 -8.56 -10.31 0.94
N ARG A 266 -8.97 -9.25 1.64
CA ARG A 266 -10.16 -9.24 2.51
C ARG A 266 -11.34 -8.48 1.91
N ARG A 267 -11.10 -7.64 0.89
CA ARG A 267 -12.10 -6.69 0.38
C ARG A 267 -13.21 -7.43 -0.35
N GLN A 268 -14.44 -7.26 0.11
CA GLN A 268 -15.63 -7.70 -0.60
C GLN A 268 -15.98 -6.62 -1.62
N CYS A 269 -15.60 -6.82 -2.88
CA CYS A 269 -15.92 -5.87 -3.97
C CYS A 269 -17.41 -5.88 -4.37
N SER A 270 -18.29 -6.42 -3.52
CA SER A 270 -19.74 -6.47 -3.71
C SER A 270 -20.35 -5.07 -3.53
N GLY A 271 -20.80 -4.46 -4.63
CA GLY A 271 -21.51 -3.18 -4.59
C GLY A 271 -21.34 -2.30 -5.82
N LEU A 272 -20.30 -2.53 -6.65
CA LEU A 272 -20.13 -1.83 -7.93
C LEU A 272 -20.65 -2.71 -9.07
N GLY A 273 -21.98 -2.86 -9.11
CA GLY A 273 -22.68 -3.46 -10.23
C GLY A 273 -22.40 -2.71 -11.53
N SER A 274 -21.80 -3.40 -12.49
CA SER A 274 -22.06 -3.27 -13.93
C SER A 274 -22.35 -1.87 -14.50
N SER A 275 -21.59 -0.80 -14.21
CA SER A 275 -21.62 0.50 -14.92
C SER A 275 -22.98 1.23 -15.06
N ARG A 276 -24.10 0.65 -14.65
CA ARG A 276 -25.46 1.13 -14.94
C ARG A 276 -26.17 1.73 -13.73
N SER A 277 -25.69 1.51 -12.51
CA SER A 277 -26.35 1.99 -11.29
C SER A 277 -25.77 3.26 -10.68
N LEU A 278 -24.76 3.87 -11.30
CA LEU A 278 -24.07 5.06 -10.75
C LEU A 278 -24.12 6.29 -11.67
N CYS A 279 -24.87 6.24 -12.78
CA CYS A 279 -25.08 7.38 -13.66
C CYS A 279 -26.58 7.75 -13.70
N PRO A 280 -27.03 8.76 -12.93
CA PRO A 280 -28.42 9.23 -12.97
C PRO A 280 -28.82 9.79 -14.34
N SER A 281 -27.86 10.13 -15.20
CA SER A 281 -28.06 10.71 -16.54
C SER A 281 -27.96 9.69 -17.68
N CYS A 282 -27.99 8.39 -17.40
CA CYS A 282 -28.07 7.33 -18.42
C CYS A 282 -29.43 6.63 -18.46
N GLN A 283 -30.46 7.24 -17.86
CA GLN A 283 -31.85 6.89 -18.11
C GLN A 283 -32.40 7.90 -19.11
N ASP A 284 -32.20 7.61 -20.40
CA ASP A 284 -33.06 7.96 -21.54
C ASP A 284 -32.51 7.27 -22.80
#